data_AF-A0A9P0P1N8-F1
#
_entry.id   AF-A0A9P0P1N8-F1
#
_cell.length_a   1.000
_cell.length_b   1.000
_cell.length_c   1.000
_cell.angle_alpha   90.00
_cell.angle_beta   90.00
_cell.angle_gamma   90.00
#
_symmetry.space_group_name_H-M   'P 1'
#
loop_
_entity.id
_entity.type
_entity.pdbx_description
1 polymer ?
#
loop_
_entity_poly.entity_id
_entity_poly.type
_entity_poly.pdbx_seq_one_letter_code
_entity_poly.pdbx_strand_id
1 'polypeptide(L)'
;MSQSLAAQDEDELWCCSNKLLLNKDKTKRMVFSVRSLPGDSDLVGEAKFLGVTLDPRLQRDLRKDSVAGKATKGIYVLRSLSSCVSVAKLRMAYIDC
;
A
#
# COMPACT_ATOMS: atom_id res chain seq x y z
N MET A 1 15.11 16.40 13.47
CA MET A 1 14.70 16.72 12.08
C MET A 1 15.88 16.79 11.10
N SER A 2 17.14 16.94 11.53
CA SER A 2 18.28 17.09 10.60
C SER A 2 18.74 15.81 9.89
N GLN A 3 18.46 14.61 10.43
CA GLN A 3 18.92 13.35 9.83
C GLN A 3 18.12 12.92 8.59
N SER A 4 16.85 13.33 8.46
CA SER A 4 15.97 12.89 7.36
C SER A 4 16.16 13.64 6.04
N LEU A 5 16.79 14.82 6.07
CA LEU A 5 17.20 15.52 4.85
C LEU A 5 18.50 14.92 4.29
N ALA A 6 19.49 14.67 5.15
CA ALA A 6 20.76 14.06 4.75
C ALA A 6 20.57 12.68 4.10
N ALA A 7 19.67 11.85 4.63
CA ALA A 7 19.37 10.54 4.06
C ALA A 7 18.73 10.61 2.66
N GLN A 8 17.95 11.67 2.37
CA GLN A 8 17.29 11.82 1.08
C GLN A 8 18.29 12.24 -0.02
N ASP A 9 19.29 13.04 0.34
CA ASP A 9 20.37 13.42 -0.56
C ASP A 9 21.26 12.21 -0.90
N GLU A 10 21.48 11.31 0.06
CA GLU A 10 22.17 10.03 -0.15
C GLU A 10 21.39 9.09 -1.10
N ASP A 11 20.06 9.00 -0.93
CA ASP A 11 19.20 8.20 -1.80
C ASP A 11 19.17 8.73 -3.25
N GLU A 12 19.13 10.06 -3.43
CA GLU A 12 19.21 10.70 -4.75
C GLU A 12 20.57 10.43 -5.42
N LEU A 13 21.67 10.53 -4.66
CA LEU A 13 23.02 10.21 -5.13
C LEU A 13 23.16 8.74 -5.55
N TRP A 14 22.62 7.81 -4.76
CA TRP A 14 22.63 6.39 -5.09
C TRP A 14 21.83 6.09 -6.36
N CYS A 15 20.64 6.67 -6.50
CA CYS A 15 19.82 6.51 -7.70
C CYS A 15 20.56 7.03 -8.93
N CYS A 16 21.14 8.24 -8.85
CA CYS A 16 21.88 8.83 -9.96
C CYS A 16 23.09 7.98 -10.37
N SER A 17 23.82 7.45 -9.39
CA SER A 17 24.96 6.55 -9.60
C SER A 17 24.56 5.26 -10.34
N ASN A 18 23.31 4.83 -10.20
CA ASN A 18 22.74 3.67 -10.89
C ASN A 18 21.91 4.04 -12.14
N LYS A 19 22.02 5.28 -12.64
CA LYS A 19 21.26 5.79 -13.80
C LYS A 19 19.74 5.76 -13.59
N LEU A 20 19.30 5.84 -12.34
CA LEU A 20 17.91 5.97 -11.93
C LEU A 20 17.62 7.42 -11.55
N LEU A 21 16.39 7.87 -11.76
CA LEU A 21 15.92 9.20 -11.38
C LEU A 21 14.79 9.08 -10.37
N LEU A 22 14.93 9.77 -9.24
CA LEU A 22 13.88 9.82 -8.23
C LEU A 22 12.73 10.71 -8.73
N ASN A 23 11.54 10.14 -8.85
CA ASN A 23 10.36 10.89 -9.23
C ASN A 23 9.80 11.64 -8.01
N LYS A 24 10.16 12.92 -7.86
CA LYS A 24 9.78 13.74 -6.70
C LYS A 24 8.25 13.90 -6.55
N ASP A 25 7.51 13.88 -7.66
CA ASP A 25 6.04 13.99 -7.65
C ASP A 25 5.35 12.72 -7.11
N LYS A 26 5.94 11.54 -7.37
CA LYS A 26 5.41 10.25 -6.91
C LYS A 26 6.04 9.76 -5.61
N THR A 27 7.18 10.31 -5.22
CA THR A 27 7.89 9.95 -4.00
C THR A 27 7.27 10.69 -2.82
N LYS A 28 6.78 9.94 -1.84
CA LYS A 28 6.22 10.50 -0.61
C LYS A 28 7.12 10.14 0.56
N ARG A 29 7.48 11.13 1.38
CA ARG A 29 8.04 10.88 2.72
C ARG A 29 6.91 10.62 3.69
N MET A 30 7.07 9.58 4.50
CA MET A 30 6.08 9.18 5.47
C MET A 30 6.80 8.70 6.73
N VAL A 31 6.31 9.11 7.89
CA VAL A 31 6.81 8.66 9.19
C VAL A 31 5.79 7.72 9.80
N PHE A 32 6.21 6.50 10.08
CA PHE A 32 5.36 5.55 10.80
C PHE A 32 5.53 5.74 12.30
N SER A 33 4.49 6.25 12.96
CA SER A 33 4.48 6.46 14.40
C SER A 33 3.07 6.25 14.94
N VAL A 34 2.97 5.51 16.04
CA VAL A 34 1.71 5.38 16.80
C VAL A 34 1.41 6.64 17.61
N ARG A 35 2.45 7.44 17.92
CA ARG A 35 2.33 8.69 18.68
C ARG A 35 2.08 9.85 17.71
N SER A 36 1.17 10.75 18.07
CA SER A 36 1.00 12.02 17.38
C SER A 36 2.29 12.84 17.51
N LEU A 37 2.82 13.28 16.37
CA LEU A 37 4.02 14.11 16.31
C LEU A 37 3.61 15.57 16.07
N PRO A 38 4.25 16.54 16.73
CA PRO A 38 4.03 17.95 16.43
C PRO A 38 4.46 18.22 14.98
N GLY A 39 3.54 18.72 14.14
CA GLY A 39 3.75 18.92 12.70
C GLY A 39 3.14 17.83 11.80
N ASP A 40 2.26 16.98 12.33
CA ASP A 40 1.63 15.85 11.62
C ASP A 40 0.91 16.22 10.30
N SER A 41 0.50 17.47 10.08
CA SER A 41 -0.29 17.84 8.89
C SER A 41 0.41 17.57 7.55
N ASP A 42 1.74 17.67 7.49
CA ASP A 42 2.51 17.50 6.25
C ASP A 42 3.10 16.09 6.07
N LEU A 43 3.10 15.26 7.13
CA LEU A 43 3.72 13.93 7.15
C LEU A 43 2.70 12.77 7.25
N VAL A 44 1.42 13.07 7.48
CA VAL A 44 0.35 12.10 7.78
C VAL A 44 -0.57 11.83 6.58
N GLY A 45 -0.05 11.97 5.35
CA GLY A 45 -0.80 11.61 4.15
C GLY A 45 -0.83 10.10 3.92
N GLU A 46 -2.02 9.51 3.78
CA GLU A 46 -2.14 8.12 3.31
C GLU A 46 -1.53 7.96 1.90
N ALA A 47 -0.88 6.81 1.67
CA ALA A 47 -0.28 6.48 0.38
C ALA A 47 -0.75 5.11 -0.11
N LYS A 48 -1.11 5.00 -1.39
CA LYS A 48 -1.36 3.70 -2.01
C LYS A 48 -0.04 3.08 -2.43
N PHE A 49 0.27 1.90 -1.93
CA PHE A 49 1.44 1.11 -2.27
C PHE A 49 1.01 -0.31 -2.61
N LEU A 50 1.27 -0.74 -3.85
CA LEU A 50 0.95 -2.08 -4.36
C LEU A 50 -0.48 -2.55 -4.04
N GLY A 51 -1.46 -1.64 -4.19
CA GLY A 51 -2.87 -1.94 -3.95
C GLY A 51 -3.31 -1.91 -2.48
N VAL A 52 -2.41 -1.60 -1.55
CA VAL A 52 -2.69 -1.40 -0.12
C VAL A 52 -2.55 0.08 0.23
N THR A 53 -3.46 0.61 1.03
CA THR A 53 -3.32 1.95 1.61
C THR A 53 -2.41 1.87 2.83
N LEU A 54 -1.25 2.51 2.77
CA LEU A 54 -0.37 2.74 3.90
C LEU A 54 -0.89 3.95 4.67
N ASP A 55 -1.27 3.73 5.92
CA ASP A 55 -1.57 4.80 6.87
C ASP A 55 -0.38 4.93 7.87
N PRO A 56 0.18 6.14 8.01
CA PRO A 56 1.34 6.43 8.86
C PRO A 56 1.09 6.24 10.36
N ARG A 57 -0.17 6.37 10.81
CA ARG A 57 -0.52 6.22 12.22
C ARG A 57 -0.70 4.77 12.64
N LEU A 58 -0.54 3.83 11.68
CA LEU A 58 -0.75 2.39 11.88
C LEU A 58 -2.08 2.10 12.57
N GLN A 59 -3.09 2.96 12.35
CA GLN A 59 -4.43 2.79 12.88
C GLN A 59 -5.06 1.61 12.12
N ARG A 60 -5.15 0.48 12.81
CA ARG A 60 -5.53 -0.81 12.22
C ARG A 60 -6.97 -0.86 11.72
N ASP A 61 -7.82 0.08 12.14
CA ASP A 61 -9.26 -0.13 12.11
C ASP A 61 -9.90 0.24 10.76
N LEU A 62 -9.43 1.27 10.03
CA LEU A 62 -9.93 1.54 8.67
C LEU A 62 -9.38 0.59 7.59
N ARG A 63 -8.21 -0.01 7.83
CA ARG A 63 -7.45 -0.72 6.78
C ARG A 63 -7.94 -2.17 6.56
N LYS A 64 -8.39 -2.83 7.63
CA LYS A 64 -8.90 -4.20 7.59
C LYS A 64 -10.17 -4.32 6.76
N ASP A 65 -11.03 -3.31 6.80
CA ASP A 65 -12.35 -3.36 6.15
C ASP A 65 -12.27 -3.42 4.62
N SER A 66 -11.29 -2.74 4.01
CA SER A 66 -11.18 -2.74 2.55
C SER A 66 -10.68 -4.08 1.99
N VAL A 67 -9.70 -4.70 2.64
CA VAL A 67 -9.16 -6.01 2.25
C VAL A 67 -10.15 -7.11 2.57
N ALA A 68 -10.73 -7.08 3.78
CA ALA A 68 -11.78 -8.00 4.17
C ALA A 68 -13.00 -7.87 3.25
N GLY A 69 -13.38 -6.66 2.85
CA GLY A 69 -14.47 -6.41 1.90
C GLY A 69 -14.19 -6.98 0.52
N LYS A 70 -12.95 -6.83 0.00
CA LYS A 70 -12.54 -7.46 -1.27
C LYS A 70 -12.54 -8.99 -1.17
N ALA A 71 -12.00 -9.56 -0.09
CA ALA A 71 -11.98 -10.99 0.14
C ALA A 71 -13.40 -11.57 0.26
N THR A 72 -14.28 -10.89 1.02
CA THR A 72 -15.69 -11.29 1.20
C THR A 72 -16.44 -11.25 -0.12
N LYS A 73 -16.24 -10.21 -0.95
CA LYS A 73 -16.81 -10.15 -2.31
C LYS A 73 -16.31 -11.31 -3.18
N GLY A 74 -15.00 -11.59 -3.15
CA GLY A 74 -14.43 -12.75 -3.85
C GLY A 74 -15.06 -14.07 -3.41
N ILE A 75 -15.17 -14.30 -2.11
CA ILE A 75 -15.81 -15.49 -1.53
C ILE A 75 -17.28 -15.59 -1.95
N TYR A 76 -18.02 -14.48 -1.92
CA TYR A 76 -19.43 -14.46 -2.32
C TYR A 76 -19.59 -14.85 -3.80
N VAL A 77 -18.78 -14.29 -4.69
CA VAL A 77 -18.80 -14.62 -6.13
C VAL A 77 -18.44 -16.08 -6.36
N LEU A 78 -17.38 -16.58 -5.71
CA LEU A 78 -16.98 -17.98 -5.80
C LEU A 78 -18.09 -18.93 -5.33
N ARG A 79 -18.77 -18.61 -4.22
CA ARG A 79 -19.92 -19.39 -3.73
C ARG A 79 -21.09 -19.36 -4.71
N SER A 80 -21.42 -18.18 -5.24
CA SER A 80 -22.52 -18.01 -6.18
C SER A 80 -22.30 -18.75 -7.50
N LEU A 81 -21.05 -18.85 -7.94
CA LEU A 81 -20.69 -19.55 -9.18
C LEU A 81 -20.43 -21.05 -8.97
N SER A 82 -20.19 -21.50 -7.73
CA SER A 82 -19.90 -22.90 -7.43
C SER A 82 -21.02 -23.88 -7.81
N SER A 83 -22.27 -23.40 -7.87
CA SER A 83 -23.42 -24.19 -8.33
C SER A 83 -23.50 -24.32 -9.86
N CYS A 84 -22.80 -23.47 -10.60
CA CYS A 84 -22.94 -23.34 -12.05
C CYS A 84 -21.64 -23.61 -12.82
N VAL A 85 -20.49 -23.67 -12.12
CA VAL A 85 -19.16 -23.75 -12.71
C VAL A 85 -18.31 -24.74 -11.92
N SER A 86 -17.51 -25.55 -12.62
CA SER A 86 -16.61 -26.50 -11.95
C SER A 86 -15.51 -25.80 -11.16
N VAL A 87 -15.07 -26.43 -10.07
CA VAL A 87 -14.02 -25.89 -9.18
C VAL A 87 -12.72 -25.59 -9.93
N ALA A 88 -12.37 -26.39 -10.95
CA ALA A 88 -11.19 -26.16 -11.79
C ALA A 88 -11.25 -24.83 -12.56
N LYS A 89 -12.42 -24.49 -13.12
CA LYS A 89 -12.63 -23.22 -13.84
C LYS A 89 -12.66 -22.02 -12.88
N LEU A 90 -13.22 -22.20 -11.68
CA LEU A 90 -13.21 -21.17 -10.64
C LEU A 90 -11.79 -20.87 -10.15
N ARG A 91 -10.93 -21.88 -10.02
CA ARG A 91 -9.51 -21.68 -9.67
C ARG A 91 -8.76 -20.88 -10.72
N MET A 92 -8.90 -21.23 -12.00
CA MET A 92 -8.25 -20.48 -13.08
C MET A 92 -8.66 -19.00 -13.10
N ALA A 93 -9.95 -18.69 -12.90
CA ALA A 93 -10.45 -17.32 -12.97
C ALA A 93 -10.02 -16.42 -11.80
N TYR A 94 -9.63 -16.98 -10.64
CA TYR A 94 -9.36 -16.21 -9.42
C TYR A 94 -7.88 -16.22 -8.99
N ILE A 95 -7.13 -17.27 -9.34
CA ILE A 95 -5.72 -17.44 -8.93
C ILE A 95 -4.75 -17.15 -10.07
N ASP A 96 -5.11 -17.49 -11.31
CA ASP A 96 -4.21 -17.45 -12.47
C ASP A 96 -4.42 -16.20 -13.36
N CYS A 97 -5.04 -15.13 -12.84
CA CYS A 97 -5.18 -13.82 -13.49
C CYS A 97 -4.49 -12.72 -12.67
#